data_AF-A0AAJ1AFD3-F1
#
_entry.id   AF-A0AAJ1AFD3-F1
#
_cell.length_a   1.000
_cell.length_b   1.000
_cell.length_c   1.000
_cell.angle_alpha   90.00
_cell.angle_beta   90.00
_cell.angle_gamma   90.00
#
_symmetry.space_group_name_H-M   'P 1'
#
loop_
_entity.id
_entity.type
_entity.pdbx_description
1 polymer ?
#
loop_
_entity_poly.entity_id
_entity_poly.type
_entity_poly.pdbx_seq_one_letter_code
_entity_poly.pdbx_strand_id
1 'polypeptide(L)'
;MIIARGFLESAKLQISSAQAGTLGNPIAATVVNAAIAYTDALTATFANKINQNDHAAVIKTLRDALGNRLPKSQETRLTRILGNKDLAQYGGRFMLLSDAESLFEQLKEYAEWVENAMTRR
;
A
#
# COMPACT_ATOMS: atom_id res chain seq x y z
N MET A 1 7.04 -8.57 -6.83
CA MET A 1 7.41 -7.20 -7.24
C MET A 1 6.71 -6.72 -8.50
N ILE A 2 6.63 -7.49 -9.60
CA ILE A 2 5.96 -7.03 -10.85
C ILE A 2 4.52 -6.57 -10.61
N ILE A 3 3.71 -7.36 -9.90
CA ILE A 3 2.32 -7.02 -9.58
C ILE A 3 2.23 -5.73 -8.75
N ALA A 4 3.09 -5.59 -7.73
CA ALA A 4 3.11 -4.41 -6.85
C ALA A 4 3.45 -3.12 -7.63
N ARG A 5 4.47 -3.18 -8.50
CA ARG A 5 4.84 -2.08 -9.39
C ARG A 5 3.73 -1.73 -10.38
N GLY A 6 3.02 -2.75 -10.89
CA GLY A 6 1.86 -2.54 -11.77
C GLY A 6 0.76 -1.72 -11.09
N PHE A 7 0.44 -2.00 -9.83
CA PHE A 7 -0.53 -1.20 -9.07
C PHE A 7 -0.03 0.22 -8.78
N LEU A 8 1.26 0.40 -8.47
CA LEU A 8 1.83 1.74 -8.26
C LEU A 8 1.73 2.61 -9.52
N GLU A 9 2.12 2.06 -10.68
CA GLU A 9 1.99 2.78 -11.95
C GLU A 9 0.53 3.02 -12.31
N SER A 10 -0.38 2.08 -12.02
CA SER A 10 -1.82 2.29 -12.21
C SER A 10 -2.35 3.46 -11.38
N ALA A 11 -2.00 3.54 -10.09
CA ALA A 11 -2.40 4.64 -9.21
C ALA A 11 -1.85 5.99 -9.72
N LYS A 12 -0.60 6.00 -10.19
CA LYS A 12 0.03 7.19 -10.80
C LYS A 12 -0.73 7.67 -12.03
N LEU A 13 -1.11 6.76 -12.93
CA LEU A 13 -1.87 7.09 -14.14
C LEU A 13 -3.25 7.62 -13.81
N GLN A 14 -3.93 7.03 -12.82
CA GLN A 14 -5.23 7.49 -12.35
C GLN A 14 -5.17 8.93 -11.80
N ILE A 15 -4.18 9.23 -10.95
CA ILE A 15 -3.97 10.60 -10.44
C ILE A 15 -3.66 11.57 -11.57
N SER A 16 -2.76 11.20 -12.47
CA SER A 16 -2.36 12.07 -13.59
C SER A 16 -3.51 12.39 -14.54
N SER A 17 -4.50 11.51 -14.62
CA SER A 17 -5.68 11.65 -15.48
C SER A 17 -6.89 12.25 -14.74
N ALA A 18 -6.80 12.41 -13.42
CA ALA A 18 -7.91 12.88 -12.60
C ALA A 18 -8.20 14.36 -12.85
N GLN A 19 -9.49 14.68 -12.93
CA GLN A 19 -9.98 16.05 -13.05
C GLN A 19 -10.60 16.52 -11.73
N ALA A 20 -10.83 17.83 -11.59
CA ALA A 20 -11.56 18.36 -10.45
C ALA A 20 -12.92 17.66 -10.31
N GLY A 21 -13.25 17.24 -9.09
CA GLY A 21 -14.47 16.46 -8.81
C GLY A 21 -14.35 14.94 -9.02
N THR A 22 -13.18 14.43 -9.43
CA THR A 22 -12.92 12.98 -9.48
C THR A 22 -13.06 12.38 -8.08
N LEU A 23 -13.80 11.28 -7.98
CA LEU A 23 -13.94 10.52 -6.75
C LEU A 23 -12.58 9.89 -6.38
N GLY A 24 -12.11 10.12 -5.15
CA GLY A 24 -10.84 9.58 -4.67
C GLY A 24 -10.87 8.08 -4.35
N ASN A 25 -12.04 7.51 -4.04
CA ASN A 25 -12.16 6.11 -3.58
C ASN A 25 -11.52 5.08 -4.53
N PRO A 26 -11.75 5.11 -5.86
CA PRO A 26 -11.15 4.12 -6.78
C PRO A 26 -9.62 4.23 -6.84
N ILE A 27 -9.10 5.46 -6.74
CA ILE A 27 -7.65 5.72 -6.70
C ILE A 27 -7.08 5.17 -5.39
N ALA A 28 -7.71 5.50 -4.27
CA ALA A 28 -7.30 4.99 -2.96
C ALA A 28 -7.37 3.46 -2.88
N ALA A 29 -8.35 2.81 -3.51
CA ALA A 29 -8.44 1.35 -3.57
C ALA A 29 -7.25 0.76 -4.33
N THR A 30 -6.84 1.40 -5.44
CA THR A 30 -5.64 1.02 -6.20
C THR A 30 -4.37 1.20 -5.37
N VAL A 31 -4.27 2.31 -4.63
CA VAL A 31 -3.16 2.59 -3.70
C VAL A 31 -3.05 1.54 -2.59
N VAL A 32 -4.17 1.18 -1.97
CA VAL A 32 -4.23 0.14 -0.93
C VAL A 32 -3.79 -1.21 -1.49
N ASN A 33 -4.27 -1.58 -2.68
CA ASN A 33 -3.88 -2.83 -3.33
C ASN A 33 -2.37 -2.86 -3.65
N ALA A 34 -1.78 -1.73 -4.05
CA ALA A 34 -0.34 -1.63 -4.24
C ALA A 34 0.42 -1.90 -2.93
N ALA A 35 0.00 -1.27 -1.82
CA ALA A 35 0.65 -1.44 -0.51
C ALA A 35 0.60 -2.90 -0.02
N ILE A 36 -0.53 -3.59 -0.24
CA ILE A 36 -0.68 -5.02 0.06
C ILE A 36 0.28 -5.83 -0.81
N ALA A 37 0.30 -5.62 -2.12
CA ALA A 37 1.17 -6.36 -3.04
C ALA A 37 2.66 -6.16 -2.75
N TYR A 38 3.09 -4.96 -2.34
CA TYR A 38 4.46 -4.69 -1.88
C TYR A 38 4.77 -5.45 -0.59
N THR A 39 3.83 -5.45 0.36
CA THR A 39 3.98 -6.15 1.63
C THR A 39 4.05 -7.66 1.44
N ASP A 40 3.17 -8.24 0.62
CA ASP A 40 3.17 -9.66 0.27
C ASP A 40 4.48 -10.08 -0.39
N ALA A 41 5.01 -9.28 -1.31
CA ALA A 41 6.30 -9.57 -1.93
C ALA A 41 7.40 -9.68 -0.86
N LEU A 42 7.37 -8.79 0.13
CA LEU A 42 8.35 -8.71 1.20
C LEU A 42 8.20 -9.86 2.21
N THR A 43 6.99 -10.20 2.63
CA THR A 43 6.76 -11.35 3.52
C THR A 43 7.02 -12.68 2.81
N ALA A 44 6.72 -12.79 1.51
CA ALA A 44 7.05 -13.98 0.72
C ALA A 44 8.56 -14.17 0.64
N THR A 45 9.28 -13.05 0.52
CA THR A 45 10.74 -13.03 0.47
C THR A 45 11.40 -13.46 1.78
N PHE A 46 11.02 -12.84 2.90
CA PHE A 46 11.76 -12.99 4.16
C PHE A 46 11.18 -14.07 5.08
N ALA A 47 9.95 -14.51 4.83
CA ALA A 47 9.26 -15.49 5.68
C ALA A 47 8.51 -16.58 4.91
N ASN A 48 8.58 -16.60 3.57
CA ASN A 48 7.81 -17.52 2.71
C ASN A 48 6.29 -17.50 3.01
N LYS A 49 5.75 -16.31 3.33
CA LYS A 49 4.33 -16.09 3.65
C LYS A 49 3.71 -15.04 2.75
N ILE A 50 2.52 -15.31 2.24
CA ILE A 50 1.68 -14.37 1.49
C ILE A 50 0.40 -14.19 2.30
N ASN A 51 -0.01 -12.95 2.58
CA ASN A 51 -1.16 -12.67 3.43
C ASN A 51 -2.24 -11.88 2.66
N GLN A 52 -2.75 -12.51 1.60
CA GLN A 52 -3.78 -11.96 0.71
C GLN A 52 -5.21 -12.05 1.27
N ASN A 53 -5.45 -12.83 2.33
CA ASN A 53 -6.80 -13.09 2.84
C ASN A 53 -7.07 -12.42 4.19
N ASP A 54 -6.03 -12.11 4.97
CA ASP A 54 -6.16 -11.46 6.28
C ASP A 54 -5.37 -10.15 6.29
N HIS A 55 -5.94 -9.15 5.63
CA HIS A 55 -5.32 -7.82 5.53
C HIS A 55 -5.23 -7.13 6.89
N ALA A 56 -6.07 -7.50 7.87
CA ALA A 56 -5.98 -7.00 9.23
C ALA A 56 -4.70 -7.53 9.93
N ALA A 57 -4.27 -8.75 9.60
CA ALA A 57 -3.03 -9.33 10.10
C ALA A 57 -1.77 -8.97 9.28
N VAL A 58 -1.86 -8.14 8.24
CA VAL A 58 -0.70 -7.89 7.35
C VAL A 58 0.44 -7.18 8.08
N ILE A 59 0.15 -6.23 8.98
CA ILE A 59 1.16 -5.52 9.79
C ILE A 59 1.89 -6.49 10.72
N LYS A 60 1.13 -7.36 11.40
CA LYS A 60 1.67 -8.39 12.28
C LYS A 60 2.57 -9.35 11.50
N THR A 61 2.08 -9.83 10.36
CA THR A 61 2.84 -10.73 9.47
C THR A 61 4.15 -10.09 9.00
N LEU A 62 4.12 -8.81 8.65
CA LEU A 62 5.29 -8.05 8.24
C LEU A 62 6.31 -7.91 9.39
N ARG A 63 5.84 -7.60 10.60
CA ARG A 63 6.69 -7.53 11.80
C ARG A 63 7.30 -8.89 12.14
N ASP A 64 6.53 -9.97 12.06
CA ASP A 64 7.01 -11.34 12.26
C ASP A 64 8.06 -11.73 11.22
N ALA A 65 7.90 -11.29 9.96
CA ALA A 65 8.83 -11.59 8.88
C ALA A 65 10.15 -10.81 8.95
N LEU A 66 10.11 -9.56 9.40
CA LEU A 66 11.28 -8.66 9.39
C LEU A 66 11.93 -8.43 10.75
N GLY A 67 11.21 -8.65 11.86
CA GLY A 67 11.65 -8.30 13.20
C GLY A 67 12.15 -6.85 13.26
N ASN A 68 13.37 -6.64 13.75
CA ASN A 68 13.98 -5.31 13.89
C ASN A 68 14.31 -4.61 12.56
N ARG A 69 14.26 -5.34 11.43
CA ARG A 69 14.49 -4.74 10.10
C ARG A 69 13.31 -3.89 9.62
N LEU A 70 12.12 -4.03 10.23
CA LEU A 70 10.96 -3.18 9.92
C LEU A 70 11.03 -1.86 10.73
N PRO A 71 11.29 -0.71 10.10
CA PRO A 71 11.28 0.57 10.80
C PRO A 71 9.88 0.92 11.29
N LYS A 72 9.77 1.52 12.47
CA LYS A 72 8.47 1.91 13.04
C LYS A 72 7.72 2.93 12.17
N SER A 73 8.46 3.79 11.45
CA SER A 73 7.88 4.74 10.49
C SER A 73 7.15 4.02 9.36
N GLN A 74 7.71 2.94 8.83
CA GLN A 74 7.12 2.17 7.73
C GLN A 74 5.93 1.33 8.20
N GLU A 75 5.99 0.77 9.40
CA GLU A 75 4.83 0.13 10.04
C GLU A 75 3.66 1.11 10.21
N THR A 76 3.95 2.32 10.70
CA THR A 76 2.93 3.37 10.90
C THR A 76 2.33 3.82 9.58
N ARG A 77 3.17 3.99 8.56
CA ARG A 77 2.76 4.37 7.20
C ARG A 77 1.84 3.33 6.57
N LEU A 78 2.25 2.07 6.61
CA LEU A 78 1.44 0.97 6.10
C LEU A 78 0.09 0.89 6.85
N THR A 79 0.11 1.05 8.17
CA THR A 79 -1.12 1.08 8.99
C THR A 79 -2.09 2.17 8.53
N ARG A 80 -1.58 3.38 8.23
CA ARG A 80 -2.41 4.49 7.72
C ARG A 80 -3.01 4.19 6.35
N ILE A 81 -2.22 3.64 5.43
CA ILE A 81 -2.69 3.27 4.09
C ILE A 81 -3.80 2.23 4.21
N LEU A 82 -3.56 1.15 4.96
CA LEU A 82 -4.51 0.05 5.08
C LEU A 82 -5.78 0.41 5.87
N GLY A 83 -5.69 1.36 6.80
CA GLY A 83 -6.86 1.88 7.52
C GLY A 83 -7.89 2.55 6.60
N ASN A 84 -7.52 2.88 5.35
CA ASN A 84 -8.44 3.43 4.35
C ASN A 84 -9.08 2.37 3.45
N LYS A 85 -8.72 1.08 3.60
CA LYS A 85 -9.20 -0.01 2.73
C LYS A 85 -10.73 -0.05 2.66
N ASP A 86 -11.39 -0.16 3.81
CA ASP A 86 -12.85 -0.38 3.82
C ASP A 86 -13.60 0.83 3.27
N LEU A 87 -13.12 2.03 3.58
CA LEU A 87 -13.66 3.28 3.03
C LEU A 87 -13.46 3.35 1.51
N ALA A 88 -12.28 3.01 1.02
CA ALA A 88 -11.94 3.05 -0.40
C ALA A 88 -12.70 1.99 -1.22
N GLN A 89 -12.91 0.79 -0.67
CA GLN A 89 -13.48 -0.36 -1.40
C GLN A 89 -15.00 -0.52 -1.24
N TYR A 90 -15.54 -0.21 -0.06
CA TYR A 90 -16.95 -0.47 0.27
C TYR A 90 -17.78 0.81 0.45
N GLY A 91 -17.17 1.99 0.34
CA GLY A 91 -17.87 3.22 0.00
C GLY A 91 -18.79 3.81 1.08
N GLY A 92 -18.46 3.64 2.36
CA GLY A 92 -19.25 4.22 3.46
C GLY A 92 -19.32 5.75 3.45
N ARG A 93 -18.36 6.43 2.81
CA ARG A 93 -18.32 7.88 2.54
C ARG A 93 -17.50 8.16 1.27
N PHE A 94 -17.71 9.33 0.67
CA PHE A 94 -16.89 9.81 -0.45
C PHE A 94 -15.51 10.25 0.06
N MET A 95 -14.48 9.91 -0.69
CA MET A 95 -13.10 10.37 -0.50
C MET A 95 -12.77 11.41 -1.57
N LEU A 96 -12.11 12.50 -1.17
CA LEU A 96 -11.70 13.54 -2.10
C LEU A 96 -10.49 13.08 -2.92
N LEU A 97 -10.30 13.66 -4.10
CA LEU A 97 -9.09 13.46 -4.89
C LEU A 97 -7.83 13.77 -4.07
N SER A 98 -7.84 14.84 -3.28
CA SER A 98 -6.72 15.25 -2.41
C SER A 98 -6.37 14.19 -1.35
N ASP A 99 -7.36 13.46 -0.85
CA ASP A 99 -7.11 12.39 0.11
C ASP A 99 -6.40 11.21 -0.57
N ALA A 100 -6.82 10.88 -1.80
CA ALA A 100 -6.19 9.83 -2.59
C ALA A 100 -4.77 10.20 -3.02
N GLU A 101 -4.52 11.45 -3.38
CA GLU A 101 -3.19 11.99 -3.66
C GLU A 101 -2.28 11.88 -2.42
N SER A 102 -2.79 12.26 -1.25
CA SER A 102 -2.05 12.11 0.02
C SER A 102 -1.69 10.64 0.29
N LEU A 103 -2.62 9.72 0.09
CA LEU A 103 -2.36 8.28 0.23
C LEU A 103 -1.34 7.77 -0.79
N PHE A 104 -1.35 8.29 -2.02
CA PHE A 104 -0.37 7.93 -3.04
C PHE A 104 1.05 8.37 -2.69
N GLU A 105 1.22 9.56 -2.09
CA GLU A 105 2.53 9.98 -1.56
C GLU A 105 3.04 9.01 -0.49
N GLN A 106 2.16 8.59 0.43
CA GLN A 106 2.50 7.58 1.44
C GLN A 106 2.90 6.25 0.78
N LEU A 107 2.20 5.82 -0.27
CA LEU A 107 2.54 4.61 -0.99
C LEU A 107 3.90 4.69 -1.66
N LYS A 108 4.26 5.81 -2.29
CA LYS A 108 5.57 5.97 -2.95
C LYS A 108 6.72 5.79 -1.96
N GLU A 109 6.63 6.45 -0.80
CA GLU A 109 7.64 6.32 0.26
C GLU A 109 7.74 4.90 0.82
N TYR A 110 6.60 4.20 0.94
CA TYR A 110 6.58 2.81 1.37
C TYR A 110 7.19 1.88 0.31
N ALA A 111 6.80 2.04 -0.95
CA ALA A 111 7.28 1.26 -2.09
C ALA A 111 8.79 1.39 -2.26
N GLU A 112 9.31 2.62 -2.21
CA GLU A 112 10.76 2.88 -2.28
C GLU A 112 11.52 2.16 -1.16
N TRP A 113 11.00 2.21 0.07
CA TRP A 113 11.60 1.47 1.18
C TRP A 113 11.58 -0.05 0.95
N VAL A 114 10.45 -0.60 0.49
CA VAL A 114 10.34 -2.05 0.18
C VAL A 114 11.36 -2.45 -0.89
N GLU A 115 11.48 -1.68 -1.96
CA GLU A 115 12.44 -1.96 -3.04
C GLU A 115 13.89 -1.90 -2.57
N ASN A 116 14.21 -0.92 -1.71
CA ASN A 116 15.52 -0.83 -1.07
C ASN A 116 15.79 -2.02 -0.13
N ALA A 117 14.80 -2.44 0.65
CA ALA A 117 14.91 -3.59 1.55
C ALA A 117 15.14 -4.91 0.80
N MET A 118 14.55 -5.05 -0.39
CA MET A 118 14.74 -6.21 -1.28
C MET A 118 16.12 -6.28 -1.91
N THR A 119 16.72 -5.13 -2.20
CA THR A 119 18.07 -5.05 -2.80
C THR A 119 19.16 -5.36 -1.77
N ARG A 120 18.92 -5.04 -0.49
CA ARG A 120 19.83 -5.34 0.64
C ARG A 120 19.64 -6.76 1.21
N ARG A 121 19.27 -7.72 0.36
CA ARG A 121 19.13 -9.13 0.75
C ARG A 121 20.46 -9.73 1.16
#